data_AF-A0A7J5B982-F1
#
_entry.id   AF-A0A7J5B982-F1
#
_cell.length_a   1.000
_cell.length_b   1.000
_cell.length_c   1.000
_cell.angle_alpha   90.00
_cell.angle_beta   90.00
_cell.angle_gamma   90.00
#
_symmetry.space_group_name_H-M   'P 1'
#
loop_
_entity.id
_entity.type
_entity.pdbx_description
1 polymer ?
#
loop_
_entity_poly.entity_id
_entity_poly.type
_entity_poly.pdbx_seq_one_letter_code
_entity_poly.pdbx_strand_id
1 'polypeptide(L)'
;MTDPRVLRTREALQAAALELAMADEGKPLNVAAITQRAGINRATFYDHYSSPQEVLMKALSRELDVLRYLDIERRADRTKPRLELLRTGMAGVVAHIRKFEPIYRRSFEHASDGLSQNVLADHFAVSIRQIIDRQPSFPEELNREIAAKFVAYALVGALEVWVLGNQVSEHTLLESILTSMPNWWNDLV
;
A
#
# COMPACT_ATOMS: atom_id res chain seq x y z
N MET A 1 6.88 -11.07 22.19
CA MET A 1 6.91 -9.63 22.55
C MET A 1 8.15 -9.02 21.93
N THR A 2 8.01 -8.01 21.09
CA THR A 2 9.14 -7.32 20.43
C THR A 2 9.75 -6.31 21.39
N ASP A 3 11.09 -6.21 21.43
CA ASP A 3 11.80 -5.23 22.27
C ASP A 3 11.37 -3.79 21.92
N PRO A 4 10.89 -2.98 22.89
CA PRO A 4 10.53 -1.58 22.67
C PRO A 4 11.63 -0.73 22.04
N ARG A 5 12.90 -1.08 22.25
CA ARG A 5 14.05 -0.41 21.61
C ARG A 5 14.08 -0.68 20.12
N VAL A 6 13.87 -1.94 19.72
CA VAL A 6 13.79 -2.34 18.30
C VAL A 6 12.65 -1.61 17.61
N LEU A 7 11.49 -1.47 18.28
CA LEU A 7 10.38 -0.71 17.73
C LEU A 7 10.76 0.75 17.51
N ARG A 8 11.24 1.45 18.55
CA ARG A 8 11.64 2.87 18.44
C ARG A 8 12.67 3.12 17.34
N THR A 9 13.66 2.23 17.20
CA THR A 9 14.65 2.34 16.12
C THR A 9 13.99 2.22 14.75
N ARG A 10 13.11 1.23 14.55
CA ARG A 10 12.39 1.06 13.28
C ARG A 10 11.52 2.26 12.96
N GLU A 11 10.85 2.83 13.95
CA GLU A 11 10.02 4.03 13.80
C GLU A 11 10.85 5.25 13.39
N ALA A 12 11.97 5.50 14.08
CA ALA A 12 12.86 6.60 13.75
C ALA A 12 13.42 6.49 12.32
N LEU A 13 13.84 5.29 11.92
CA LEU A 13 14.34 5.03 10.56
C LEU A 13 13.26 5.20 9.49
N GLN A 14 12.03 4.71 9.74
CA GLN A 14 10.90 4.86 8.82
C GLN A 14 10.46 6.32 8.66
N ALA A 15 10.37 7.06 9.77
CA ALA A 15 10.05 8.48 9.75
C ALA A 15 11.10 9.28 8.97
N ALA A 16 12.39 9.07 9.26
CA ALA A 16 13.49 9.71 8.53
C ALA A 16 13.47 9.38 7.03
N ALA A 17 13.20 8.14 6.66
CA ALA A 17 13.10 7.73 5.26
C ALA A 17 11.94 8.44 4.53
N LEU A 18 10.74 8.50 5.14
CA LEU A 18 9.60 9.21 4.57
C LEU A 18 9.86 10.71 4.43
N GLU A 19 10.40 11.35 5.46
CA GLU A 19 10.74 12.78 5.42
C GLU A 19 11.72 13.09 4.29
N LEU A 20 12.79 12.31 4.17
CA LEU A 20 13.80 12.51 3.13
C LEU A 20 13.22 12.27 1.73
N ALA A 21 12.41 11.22 1.56
CA ALA A 21 11.80 10.87 0.28
C ALA A 21 10.77 11.92 -0.18
N MET A 22 10.09 12.60 0.75
CA MET A 22 9.16 13.69 0.45
C MET A 22 9.85 15.04 0.24
N ALA A 23 11.01 15.28 0.85
CA ALA A 23 11.67 16.59 0.84
C ALA A 23 12.66 16.80 -0.33
N ASP A 24 13.28 15.73 -0.83
CA ASP A 24 14.37 15.84 -1.81
C ASP A 24 13.94 15.26 -3.17
N GLU A 25 13.07 16.01 -3.86
CA GLU A 25 12.51 15.66 -5.18
C GLU A 25 13.63 15.28 -6.17
N GLY A 26 13.80 13.97 -6.39
CA GLY A 26 14.72 13.42 -7.40
C GLY A 26 16.03 12.82 -6.88
N LYS A 27 16.47 13.09 -5.64
CA LYS A 27 17.69 12.44 -5.13
C LYS A 27 17.44 11.00 -4.71
N PRO A 28 18.36 10.06 -4.99
CA PRO A 28 18.23 8.69 -4.50
C PRO A 28 18.39 8.67 -2.98
N LEU A 29 17.47 7.97 -2.31
CA LEU A 29 17.52 7.77 -0.87
C LEU A 29 18.77 6.96 -0.51
N ASN A 30 19.54 7.39 0.49
CA ASN A 30 20.76 6.70 0.90
C ASN A 30 20.82 6.47 2.42
N VAL A 31 21.54 5.43 2.82
CA VAL A 31 21.63 4.98 4.22
C VAL A 31 22.23 6.07 5.12
N ALA A 32 23.22 6.82 4.64
CA ALA A 32 23.89 7.85 5.44
C ALA A 32 22.93 8.98 5.82
N ALA A 33 22.11 9.46 4.88
CA ALA A 33 21.12 10.49 5.14
C ALA A 33 20.04 10.01 6.12
N ILE A 34 19.51 8.79 5.94
CA ILE A 34 18.51 8.21 6.84
C ILE A 34 19.07 8.08 8.26
N THR A 35 20.26 7.49 8.39
CA THR A 35 20.90 7.23 9.69
C THR A 35 21.23 8.53 10.42
N GLN A 36 21.75 9.52 9.71
CA GLN A 36 22.00 10.86 10.24
C GLN A 36 20.72 11.52 10.73
N ARG A 37 19.65 11.49 9.92
CA ARG A 37 18.35 12.10 10.29
C ARG A 37 17.69 11.38 11.47
N ALA A 38 17.75 10.06 11.51
CA ALA A 38 17.17 9.24 12.57
C ALA A 38 17.99 9.27 13.87
N GLY A 39 19.24 9.78 13.85
CA GLY A 39 20.15 9.68 14.99
C GLY A 39 20.55 8.23 15.31
N ILE A 40 20.54 7.35 14.32
CA ILE A 40 20.83 5.91 14.46
C ILE A 40 22.15 5.61 13.76
N ASN A 41 23.00 4.76 14.35
CA ASN A 41 24.25 4.39 13.71
C ASN A 41 24.01 3.50 12.46
N ARG A 42 24.99 3.49 11.54
CA ARG A 42 24.87 2.72 10.29
C ARG A 42 24.83 1.20 10.47
N ALA A 43 25.48 0.64 11.48
CA ALA A 43 25.43 -0.80 11.73
C ALA A 43 24.01 -1.24 12.15
N THR A 44 23.39 -0.47 13.05
CA THR A 44 22.02 -0.66 13.53
C THR A 44 20.98 -0.48 12.42
N PHE A 45 21.25 0.33 11.40
CA PHE A 45 20.41 0.33 10.20
C PHE A 45 20.35 -1.07 9.57
N TYR A 46 21.51 -1.70 9.36
CA TYR A 46 21.61 -3.00 8.71
C TYR A 46 21.11 -4.16 9.58
N ASP A 47 21.02 -3.97 10.91
CA ASP A 47 20.33 -4.91 11.80
C ASP A 47 18.80 -4.96 11.55
N HIS A 48 18.24 -3.93 10.91
CA HIS A 48 16.80 -3.80 10.68
C HIS A 48 16.39 -3.87 9.22
N TYR A 49 17.24 -3.38 8.30
CA TYR A 49 16.90 -3.24 6.89
C TYR A 49 18.11 -3.45 6.00
N SER A 50 17.88 -4.07 4.84
CA SER A 50 18.90 -4.33 3.82
C SER A 50 19.17 -3.12 2.92
N SER A 51 18.19 -2.22 2.76
CA SER A 51 18.27 -1.09 1.84
C SER A 51 17.42 0.11 2.27
N PRO A 52 17.74 1.34 1.82
CA PRO A 52 16.89 2.52 1.99
C PRO A 52 15.46 2.31 1.49
N GLN A 53 15.33 1.63 0.34
CA GLN A 53 14.06 1.32 -0.31
C GLN A 53 13.21 0.42 0.59
N GLU A 54 13.79 -0.62 1.19
CA GLU A 54 13.08 -1.47 2.14
C GLU A 54 12.51 -0.67 3.31
N VAL A 55 13.28 0.28 3.88
CA VAL A 55 12.81 1.13 4.99
C VAL A 55 11.61 1.95 4.56
N LEU A 56 11.70 2.61 3.41
CA LEU A 56 10.62 3.40 2.84
C LEU A 56 9.36 2.55 2.61
N MET A 57 9.54 1.30 2.14
CA MET A 57 8.44 0.36 1.91
C MET A 57 7.75 -0.07 3.17
N LYS A 58 8.51 -0.35 4.22
CA LYS A 58 7.92 -0.65 5.52
C LYS A 58 7.19 0.56 6.10
N ALA A 59 7.67 1.79 5.85
CA ALA A 59 7.01 3.01 6.28
C ALA A 59 5.66 3.22 5.57
N LEU A 60 5.62 3.13 4.24
CA LEU A 60 4.37 3.25 3.47
C LEU A 60 3.39 2.10 3.76
N SER A 61 3.89 0.86 3.87
CA SER A 61 3.07 -0.31 4.20
C SER A 61 2.40 -0.16 5.56
N ARG A 62 3.07 0.45 6.53
CA ARG A 62 2.51 0.70 7.87
C ARG A 62 1.30 1.65 7.81
N GLU A 63 1.38 2.71 7.01
CA GLU A 63 0.23 3.61 6.80
C GLU A 63 -0.94 2.87 6.14
N LEU A 64 -0.66 2.03 5.13
CA LEU A 64 -1.68 1.20 4.49
C LEU A 64 -2.22 0.09 5.42
N ASP A 65 -1.42 -0.41 6.37
CA ASP A 65 -1.86 -1.37 7.39
C ASP A 65 -2.92 -0.76 8.30
N VAL A 66 -2.79 0.53 8.64
CA VAL A 66 -3.81 1.27 9.39
C VAL A 66 -5.11 1.35 8.59
N LEU A 67 -5.04 1.64 7.29
CA LEU A 67 -6.23 1.66 6.43
C LEU A 67 -6.89 0.27 6.36
N ARG A 68 -6.10 -0.80 6.23
CA ARG A 68 -6.60 -2.17 6.26
C ARG A 68 -7.30 -2.47 7.58
N TYR A 69 -6.69 -2.12 8.72
CA TYR A 69 -7.29 -2.33 10.03
C TYR A 69 -8.64 -1.63 10.17
N LEU A 70 -8.73 -0.35 9.77
CA LEU A 70 -9.98 0.41 9.78
C LEU A 70 -11.04 -0.17 8.83
N ASP A 71 -10.64 -0.66 7.65
CA ASP A 71 -11.55 -1.34 6.72
C ASP A 71 -12.11 -2.63 7.32
N ILE A 72 -11.29 -3.44 7.99
CA ILE A 72 -11.73 -4.64 8.72
C ILE A 72 -12.74 -4.29 9.81
N GLU A 73 -12.45 -3.28 10.64
CA GLU A 73 -13.37 -2.84 11.69
C GLU A 73 -14.71 -2.40 11.11
N ARG A 74 -14.70 -1.65 10.00
CA ARG A 74 -15.94 -1.23 9.32
C ARG A 74 -16.71 -2.41 8.75
N ARG A 75 -16.03 -3.41 8.18
CA ARG A 75 -16.65 -4.62 7.61
C ARG A 75 -17.20 -5.59 8.65
N ALA A 76 -16.76 -5.48 9.91
CA ALA A 76 -17.31 -6.24 11.02
C ALA A 76 -18.79 -5.90 11.26
N ASP A 77 -19.21 -4.67 10.96
CA ASP A 77 -20.62 -4.30 10.87
C ASP A 77 -21.23 -4.84 9.57
N ARG A 78 -22.03 -5.89 9.70
CA ARG A 78 -22.68 -6.58 8.57
C ARG A 78 -23.88 -5.82 8.00
N THR A 79 -24.34 -4.74 8.64
CA THR A 79 -25.48 -3.94 8.17
C THR A 79 -25.08 -2.90 7.13
N LYS A 80 -23.79 -2.56 7.04
CA LYS A 80 -23.29 -1.58 6.08
C LYS A 80 -23.29 -2.14 4.66
N PRO A 81 -23.78 -1.36 3.66
CA PRO A 81 -23.68 -1.74 2.27
C PRO A 81 -22.23 -1.99 1.88
N ARG A 82 -21.97 -3.12 1.22
CA ARG A 82 -20.61 -3.52 0.85
C ARG A 82 -19.97 -2.51 -0.08
N LEU A 83 -20.73 -1.98 -1.04
CA LEU A 83 -20.24 -0.98 -1.98
C LEU A 83 -19.78 0.30 -1.28
N GLU A 84 -20.49 0.75 -0.25
CA GLU A 84 -20.09 1.90 0.56
C GLU A 84 -18.78 1.65 1.33
N LEU A 85 -18.61 0.42 1.87
CA LEU A 85 -17.38 0.00 2.52
C LEU A 85 -16.21 0.00 1.53
N LEU A 86 -16.41 -0.52 0.31
CA LEU A 86 -15.41 -0.48 -0.75
C LEU A 86 -15.06 0.95 -1.16
N ARG A 87 -16.05 1.82 -1.37
CA ARG A 87 -15.82 3.24 -1.71
C ARG A 87 -15.04 3.96 -0.60
N THR A 88 -15.37 3.70 0.67
CA THR A 88 -14.66 4.26 1.83
C THR A 88 -13.22 3.77 1.91
N GLY A 89 -13.01 2.46 1.69
CA GLY A 89 -11.66 1.87 1.65
C GLY A 89 -10.82 2.48 0.52
N MET A 90 -11.39 2.59 -0.68
CA MET A 90 -10.70 3.16 -1.84
C MET A 90 -10.38 4.64 -1.65
N ALA A 91 -11.29 5.42 -1.06
CA ALA A 91 -11.02 6.82 -0.73
C ALA A 91 -9.83 6.97 0.24
N GLY A 92 -9.70 6.06 1.20
CA GLY A 92 -8.53 6.00 2.09
C GLY A 92 -7.23 5.71 1.33
N VAL A 93 -7.25 4.74 0.41
CA VAL A 93 -6.09 4.42 -0.44
C VAL A 93 -5.71 5.61 -1.31
N VAL A 94 -6.68 6.23 -2.00
CA VAL A 94 -6.46 7.41 -2.83
C VAL A 94 -5.86 8.57 -2.02
N ALA A 95 -6.38 8.86 -0.84
CA ALA A 95 -5.84 9.88 0.05
C ALA A 95 -4.39 9.58 0.47
N HIS A 96 -4.07 8.32 0.76
CA HIS A 96 -2.71 7.88 1.05
C HIS A 96 -1.77 8.06 -0.13
N ILE A 97 -2.17 7.62 -1.33
CA ILE A 97 -1.35 7.78 -2.54
C ILE A 97 -1.10 9.27 -2.82
N ARG A 98 -2.11 10.15 -2.65
CA ARG A 98 -1.94 11.60 -2.77
C ARG A 98 -0.94 12.18 -1.77
N LYS A 99 -1.05 11.78 -0.50
CA LYS A 99 -0.16 12.25 0.57
C LYS A 99 1.31 11.96 0.23
N PHE A 100 1.57 10.87 -0.49
CA PHE A 100 2.91 10.42 -0.86
C PHE A 100 3.12 10.39 -2.39
N GLU A 101 2.41 11.25 -3.13
CA GLU A 101 2.39 11.22 -4.60
C GLU A 101 3.79 11.27 -5.22
N PRO A 102 4.73 12.13 -4.79
CA PRO A 102 6.08 12.17 -5.38
C PRO A 102 6.81 10.82 -5.29
N ILE A 103 6.58 10.07 -4.22
CA ILE A 103 7.20 8.76 -3.98
C ILE A 103 6.59 7.72 -4.93
N TYR A 104 5.26 7.68 -5.01
CA TYR A 104 4.54 6.74 -5.88
C TYR A 104 4.76 7.03 -7.37
N ARG A 105 4.77 8.30 -7.78
CA ARG A 105 5.05 8.71 -9.15
C ARG A 105 6.43 8.23 -9.60
N ARG A 106 7.48 8.55 -8.83
CA ARG A 106 8.85 8.11 -9.13
C ARG A 106 8.96 6.59 -9.22
N SER A 107 8.29 5.89 -8.31
CA SER A 107 8.23 4.43 -8.33
C SER A 107 7.67 3.85 -9.62
N PHE A 108 6.56 4.41 -10.10
CA PHE A 108 5.91 3.94 -11.32
C PHE A 108 6.71 4.34 -12.57
N GLU A 109 7.35 5.51 -12.58
CA GLU A 109 8.23 5.96 -13.68
C GLU A 109 9.53 5.15 -13.77
N HIS A 110 10.06 4.71 -12.63
CA HIS A 110 11.34 4.02 -12.54
C HIS A 110 11.18 2.74 -11.72
N ALA A 111 10.62 1.69 -12.35
CA ALA A 111 10.43 0.38 -11.72
C ALA A 111 11.72 -0.22 -11.12
N SER A 112 12.90 0.23 -11.58
CA SER A 112 14.22 -0.12 -11.04
C SER A 112 14.57 0.54 -9.71
N ASP A 113 13.89 1.61 -9.30
CA ASP A 113 14.25 2.44 -8.14
C ASP A 113 13.68 1.92 -6.80
N GLY A 114 13.03 0.75 -6.82
CA GLY A 114 12.87 -0.13 -5.64
C GLY A 114 11.57 -0.03 -4.85
N LEU A 115 10.59 0.76 -5.30
CA LEU A 115 9.18 0.40 -5.10
C LEU A 115 8.79 -0.49 -6.27
N SER A 116 8.99 -1.80 -6.13
CA SER A 116 8.44 -2.70 -7.13
C SER A 116 6.92 -2.67 -6.99
N GLN A 117 6.20 -2.52 -8.11
CA GLN A 117 4.75 -2.68 -8.17
C GLN A 117 4.28 -3.95 -7.42
N ASN A 118 5.14 -4.98 -7.40
CA ASN A 118 5.00 -6.20 -6.63
C ASN A 118 4.82 -5.99 -5.13
N VAL A 119 5.57 -5.10 -4.47
CA VAL A 119 5.43 -4.88 -3.01
C VAL A 119 4.07 -4.27 -2.67
N LEU A 120 3.63 -3.29 -3.48
CA LEU A 120 2.31 -2.68 -3.29
C LEU A 120 1.19 -3.68 -3.62
N ALA A 121 1.36 -4.47 -4.67
CA ALA A 121 0.43 -5.53 -5.04
C ALA A 121 0.36 -6.62 -3.95
N ASP A 122 1.49 -7.04 -3.38
CA ASP A 122 1.54 -8.01 -2.29
C ASP A 122 0.82 -7.47 -1.05
N HIS A 123 0.99 -6.19 -0.72
CA HIS A 123 0.26 -5.54 0.36
C HIS A 123 -1.25 -5.58 0.12
N PHE A 124 -1.71 -5.18 -1.07
CA PHE A 124 -3.13 -5.23 -1.40
C PHE A 124 -3.67 -6.66 -1.48
N ALA A 125 -2.89 -7.62 -1.95
CA ALA A 125 -3.29 -9.02 -2.00
C ALA A 125 -3.60 -9.56 -0.61
N VAL A 126 -2.84 -9.16 0.43
CA VAL A 126 -3.18 -9.50 1.83
C VAL A 126 -4.53 -8.90 2.24
N SER A 127 -4.79 -7.62 1.92
CA SER A 127 -6.07 -6.97 2.22
C SER A 127 -7.25 -7.67 1.52
N ILE A 128 -7.07 -7.98 0.24
CA ILE A 128 -8.09 -8.60 -0.61
C ILE A 128 -8.35 -10.04 -0.16
N ARG A 129 -7.31 -10.80 0.16
CA ARG A 129 -7.45 -12.16 0.68
C ARG A 129 -8.28 -12.19 1.96
N GLN A 130 -8.06 -11.22 2.85
CA GLN A 130 -8.84 -11.06 4.07
C GLN A 130 -10.32 -10.69 3.84
N ILE A 131 -10.64 -10.04 2.71
CA ILE A 131 -12.03 -9.82 2.30
C ILE A 131 -12.60 -11.16 1.82
N ILE A 132 -11.93 -11.83 0.88
CA ILE A 132 -12.35 -13.12 0.29
C ILE A 132 -12.57 -14.20 1.36
N ASP A 133 -11.69 -14.30 2.36
CA ASP A 133 -11.78 -15.33 3.42
C ASP A 133 -12.92 -15.09 4.42
N ARG A 134 -13.51 -13.89 4.45
CA ARG A 134 -14.68 -13.58 5.29
C ARG A 134 -16.01 -13.76 4.60
N GLN A 135 -16.00 -14.07 3.30
CA GLN A 135 -17.23 -14.25 2.54
C GLN A 135 -17.75 -15.68 2.70
N PRO A 136 -19.07 -15.84 2.94
CA PRO A 136 -19.67 -17.16 3.15
C PRO A 136 -19.62 -18.02 1.89
N SER A 137 -19.61 -17.40 0.72
CA SER A 137 -19.53 -18.04 -0.59
C SER A 137 -18.37 -17.45 -1.39
N PHE A 138 -17.64 -18.31 -2.09
CA PHE A 138 -16.61 -17.97 -3.06
C PHE A 138 -16.63 -19.05 -4.15
N PRO A 139 -16.46 -18.72 -5.45
CA PRO A 139 -16.54 -19.72 -6.51
C PRO A 139 -15.55 -20.88 -6.29
N GLU A 140 -16.03 -22.12 -6.39
CA GLU A 140 -15.24 -23.31 -6.06
C GLU A 140 -14.09 -23.53 -7.05
N GLU A 141 -14.25 -23.09 -8.29
CA GLU A 141 -13.26 -23.22 -9.36
C GLU A 141 -12.10 -22.22 -9.23
N LEU A 142 -12.25 -21.19 -8.40
CA LEU A 142 -11.24 -20.16 -8.22
C LEU A 142 -10.31 -20.50 -7.06
N ASN A 143 -9.01 -20.29 -7.29
CA ASN A 143 -8.04 -20.29 -6.21
C ASN A 143 -8.03 -18.90 -5.52
N ARG A 144 -8.22 -18.88 -4.20
CA ARG A 144 -8.29 -17.64 -3.40
C ARG A 144 -7.02 -16.79 -3.47
N GLU A 145 -5.84 -17.40 -3.55
CA GLU A 145 -4.58 -16.66 -3.68
C GLU A 145 -4.44 -16.04 -5.07
N ILE A 146 -4.77 -16.79 -6.11
CA ILE A 146 -4.77 -16.28 -7.50
C ILE A 146 -5.76 -15.13 -7.62
N ALA A 147 -6.99 -15.28 -7.12
CA ALA A 147 -8.00 -14.23 -7.14
C ALA A 147 -7.54 -12.96 -6.39
N ALA A 148 -6.94 -13.12 -5.20
CA ALA A 148 -6.46 -12.00 -4.42
C ALA A 148 -5.32 -11.25 -5.11
N LYS A 149 -4.33 -11.97 -5.64
CA LYS A 149 -3.24 -11.37 -6.41
C LYS A 149 -3.76 -10.71 -7.69
N PHE A 150 -4.66 -11.36 -8.43
CA PHE A 150 -5.24 -10.80 -9.66
C PHE A 150 -5.90 -9.44 -9.41
N VAL A 151 -6.78 -9.35 -8.40
CA VAL A 151 -7.43 -8.08 -8.05
C VAL A 151 -6.42 -7.06 -7.52
N ALA A 152 -5.40 -7.48 -6.77
CA ALA A 152 -4.37 -6.59 -6.25
C ALA A 152 -3.54 -5.95 -7.36
N TYR A 153 -3.10 -6.74 -8.34
CA TYR A 153 -2.37 -6.24 -9.49
C TYR A 153 -3.24 -5.35 -10.39
N ALA A 154 -4.52 -5.69 -10.57
CA ALA A 154 -5.47 -4.82 -11.28
C ALA A 154 -5.64 -3.46 -10.59
N LEU A 155 -5.73 -3.45 -9.25
CA LEU A 155 -5.77 -2.21 -8.48
C LEU A 155 -4.49 -1.39 -8.63
N VAL A 156 -3.32 -2.01 -8.52
CA VAL A 156 -2.03 -1.31 -8.70
C VAL A 156 -1.93 -0.72 -10.10
N GLY A 157 -2.33 -1.45 -11.15
CA GLY A 157 -2.34 -0.92 -12.52
C GLY A 157 -3.28 0.28 -12.69
N ALA A 158 -4.46 0.26 -12.07
CA ALA A 158 -5.37 1.41 -12.09
C ALA A 158 -4.78 2.63 -11.36
N LEU A 159 -4.13 2.41 -10.20
CA LEU A 159 -3.44 3.46 -9.46
C LEU A 159 -2.25 4.02 -10.23
N GLU A 160 -1.49 3.19 -10.93
CA GLU A 160 -0.38 3.61 -11.79
C GLU A 160 -0.89 4.54 -12.90
N VAL A 161 -1.95 4.15 -13.63
CA VAL A 161 -2.56 5.01 -14.66
C VAL A 161 -3.01 6.35 -14.08
N TRP A 162 -3.60 6.34 -12.88
CA TRP A 162 -4.07 7.55 -12.24
C TRP A 162 -2.93 8.45 -11.73
N VAL A 163 -1.89 7.88 -11.14
CA VAL A 163 -0.74 8.66 -10.66
C VAL A 163 0.05 9.23 -11.84
N LEU A 164 0.33 8.44 -12.87
CA LEU A 164 1.09 8.91 -14.03
C LEU A 164 0.27 9.81 -14.97
N GLY A 165 -1.05 9.65 -14.99
CA GLY A 165 -1.96 10.37 -15.88
C GLY A 165 -2.46 11.70 -15.31
N ASN A 166 -2.21 12.80 -16.02
CA ASN A 166 -2.60 14.15 -15.58
C ASN A 166 -4.11 14.48 -15.67
N GLN A 167 -4.95 13.57 -16.20
CA GLN A 167 -6.37 13.87 -16.51
C GLN A 167 -7.37 12.90 -15.90
N VAL A 168 -6.93 11.90 -15.13
CA VAL A 168 -7.85 10.93 -14.52
C VAL A 168 -8.34 11.48 -13.18
N SER A 169 -9.64 11.75 -13.07
CA SER A 169 -10.24 12.14 -11.79
C SER A 169 -10.32 10.94 -10.84
N GLU A 170 -10.40 11.18 -9.52
CA GLU A 170 -10.64 10.09 -8.55
C GLU A 170 -11.94 9.34 -8.82
N HIS A 171 -12.97 10.07 -9.22
CA HIS A 171 -14.26 9.49 -9.59
C HIS A 171 -14.07 8.54 -10.77
N THR A 172 -13.37 8.97 -11.82
CA THR A 172 -13.05 8.13 -12.98
C THR A 172 -12.24 6.91 -12.57
N LEU A 173 -11.19 7.08 -11.74
CA LEU A 173 -10.40 5.96 -11.23
C LEU A 173 -11.29 4.93 -10.52
N LEU A 174 -12.13 5.38 -9.59
CA LEU A 174 -12.98 4.49 -8.80
C LEU A 174 -14.01 3.76 -9.67
N GLU A 175 -14.71 4.47 -10.55
CA GLU A 175 -15.69 3.86 -11.45
C GLU A 175 -15.02 2.88 -12.43
N SER A 176 -13.82 3.20 -12.94
CA SER A 176 -13.05 2.29 -13.78
C SER A 176 -12.62 1.03 -13.02
N ILE A 177 -12.18 1.14 -11.77
CA ILE A 177 -11.87 -0.02 -10.91
C ILE A 177 -13.12 -0.87 -10.76
N LEU A 178 -14.24 -0.29 -10.29
CA LEU A 178 -15.48 -1.02 -10.04
C LEU A 178 -16.01 -1.74 -11.28
N THR A 179 -16.02 -1.06 -12.43
CA THR A 179 -16.52 -1.61 -13.70
C THR A 179 -15.62 -2.69 -14.27
N SER A 180 -14.32 -2.68 -13.95
CA SER A 180 -13.35 -3.67 -14.43
C SER A 180 -13.28 -4.94 -13.57
N MET A 181 -13.95 -4.96 -12.42
CA MET A 181 -13.90 -6.10 -11.52
C MET A 181 -14.64 -7.31 -12.10
N PRO A 182 -14.13 -8.54 -11.89
CA PRO A 182 -14.85 -9.74 -12.29
C PRO A 182 -16.22 -9.85 -11.61
N ASN A 183 -17.19 -10.50 -12.24
CA ASN A 183 -18.54 -10.66 -11.68
C ASN A 183 -18.54 -11.25 -10.27
N TRP A 184 -17.70 -12.28 -10.03
CA TRP A 184 -17.58 -12.91 -8.71
C TRP A 184 -17.07 -11.97 -7.62
N TRP A 185 -16.36 -10.87 -7.98
CA TRP A 185 -15.91 -9.88 -7.02
C TRP A 185 -17.07 -9.00 -6.56
N ASN A 186 -17.94 -8.60 -7.48
CA ASN A 186 -19.10 -7.74 -7.20
C ASN A 186 -20.07 -8.37 -6.19
N ASP A 187 -20.11 -9.71 -6.11
CA ASP A 187 -20.89 -10.43 -5.11
C ASP A 187 -20.26 -10.38 -3.70
N LEU A 188 -18.98 -10.00 -3.58
CA LEU A 188 -18.23 -9.92 -2.32
C LEU A 188 -18.13 -8.49 -1.77
N VAL A 189 -18.28 -7.48 -2.63
CA VAL A 189 -18.04 -6.06 -2.31
C VAL A 189 -19.24 -5.16 -2.49
#